data_AF-A0A2E3ABC2-F1
#
_entry.id   AF-A0A2E3ABC2-F1
#
_cell.length_a   1.000
_cell.length_b   1.000
_cell.length_c   1.000
_cell.angle_alpha   90.00
_cell.angle_beta   90.00
_cell.angle_gamma   90.00
#
_symmetry.space_group_name_H-M   'P 1'
#
loop_
_entity.id
_entity.type
_entity.pdbx_description
1 polymer ?
#
loop_
_entity_poly.entity_id
_entity_poly.type
_entity_poly.pdbx_seq_one_letter_code
_entity_poly.pdbx_strand_id
1 'polypeptide(L)'
;MQSFLKFLLLPFLLFFLPVEEEVEIKCLVEIIDYRGEGAYFVISVLDKEEKYIKTVYVLGDDKSWFSEMKSFWIHLRENNLFSDEDFYPLIDGISGPTISGGERRVFQIKVPKNLFNNGYHLRFESAVEDKAYHLNDINISLNTESLKQTHMGHGFIKKIQFIATE
;
A
#
# COMPACT_ATOMS: atom_id res chain seq x y z
N MET A 1 31.17 11.02 58.54
CA MET A 1 30.97 10.28 57.27
C MET A 1 29.90 11.00 56.46
N GLN A 2 30.29 11.87 55.53
CA GLN A 2 29.35 12.45 54.57
C GLN A 2 29.42 11.61 53.29
N SER A 3 28.33 10.90 53.01
CA SER A 3 28.19 10.08 51.81
C SER A 3 27.85 11.00 50.63
N PHE A 4 28.82 11.24 49.75
CA PHE A 4 28.59 11.90 48.47
C PHE A 4 27.89 10.92 47.53
N LEU A 5 26.57 11.04 47.40
CA LEU A 5 25.78 10.35 46.37
C LEU A 5 26.14 10.98 45.01
N LYS A 6 27.09 10.37 44.30
CA LYS A 6 27.44 10.75 42.92
C LYS A 6 26.30 10.35 41.98
N PHE A 7 25.40 11.28 41.67
CA PHE A 7 24.49 11.12 40.54
C PHE A 7 25.32 11.13 39.25
N LEU A 8 25.51 9.94 38.66
CA LEU A 8 26.04 9.79 37.32
C LEU A 8 24.97 10.29 36.34
N LEU A 9 25.08 11.55 35.90
CA LEU A 9 24.28 12.09 34.80
C LEU A 9 24.68 11.35 33.51
N LEU A 10 23.92 10.31 33.17
CA LEU A 10 24.03 9.64 31.88
C LEU A 10 23.45 10.60 30.82
N PRO A 11 24.23 11.03 29.80
CA PRO A 11 23.67 11.89 28.75
C PRO A 11 22.65 11.06 27.96
N PHE A 12 21.39 11.46 28.04
CA PHE A 12 20.32 10.91 27.22
C PHE A 12 20.59 11.35 25.77
N LEU A 13 21.24 10.49 24.99
CA LEU A 13 21.47 10.70 23.57
C LEU A 13 20.10 10.66 22.88
N LEU A 14 19.54 11.83 22.57
CA LEU A 14 18.39 11.96 21.67
C LEU A 14 18.84 11.50 20.28
N PHE A 15 18.62 10.22 19.98
CA PHE A 15 18.69 9.72 18.62
C PHE A 15 17.56 10.39 17.82
N PHE A 16 17.92 11.40 17.02
CA PHE A 16 17.05 11.90 15.97
C PHE A 16 16.92 10.80 14.91
N LEU A 17 15.80 10.08 14.91
CA LEU A 17 15.44 9.24 13.77
C LEU A 17 15.09 10.18 12.61
N PRO A 18 15.71 10.02 11.43
CA PRO A 18 15.28 10.76 10.26
C PRO A 18 13.83 10.39 9.96
N VAL A 19 12.95 11.40 9.91
CA VAL A 19 11.60 11.22 9.38
C VAL A 19 11.75 11.02 7.87
N GLU A 20 11.32 9.87 7.38
CA GLU A 20 11.31 9.61 5.94
C GLU A 20 10.26 10.53 5.30
N GLU A 21 10.70 11.37 4.36
CA GLU A 21 9.80 12.28 3.65
C GLU A 21 8.91 11.46 2.71
N GLU A 22 7.61 11.74 2.71
CA GLU A 22 6.63 11.03 1.89
C GLU A 22 6.01 11.95 0.83
N VAL A 23 5.65 11.35 -0.30
CA VAL A 23 4.82 11.97 -1.33
C VAL A 23 3.40 11.47 -1.17
N GLU A 24 2.46 12.39 -1.03
CA GLU A 24 1.04 12.09 -0.91
C GLU A 24 0.38 12.11 -2.29
N ILE A 25 -0.19 10.97 -2.69
CA ILE A 25 -0.81 10.78 -4.00
C ILE A 25 -2.28 10.42 -3.81
N LYS A 26 -3.17 11.21 -4.41
CA LYS A 26 -4.60 10.87 -4.49
C LYS A 26 -4.87 10.05 -5.75
N CYS A 27 -5.62 8.97 -5.61
CA CYS A 27 -5.96 8.06 -6.69
C CYS A 27 -7.47 7.82 -6.70
N LEU A 28 -8.08 8.02 -7.88
CA LEU A 28 -9.42 7.54 -8.21
C LEU A 28 -9.29 6.15 -8.83
N VAL A 29 -9.99 5.17 -8.28
CA VAL A 29 -10.21 3.86 -8.90
C VAL A 29 -11.65 3.76 -9.41
N GLU A 30 -11.82 3.15 -10.58
CA GLU A 30 -13.12 2.70 -11.10
C GLU A 30 -13.07 1.19 -11.30
N ILE A 31 -14.08 0.48 -10.82
CA ILE A 31 -14.19 -0.97 -10.91
C ILE A 31 -15.01 -1.35 -12.14
N ILE A 32 -14.69 -2.46 -12.79
CA ILE A 32 -15.50 -2.97 -13.90
C ILE A 32 -16.92 -3.27 -13.41
N ASP A 33 -17.90 -3.18 -14.31
CA ASP A 33 -19.26 -3.56 -13.96
C ASP A 33 -19.36 -5.09 -13.87
N TYR A 34 -19.72 -5.57 -12.69
CA TYR A 34 -19.97 -6.99 -12.43
C TYR A 34 -20.92 -7.13 -11.23
N ARG A 35 -21.57 -8.31 -11.11
CA ARG A 35 -22.45 -8.64 -9.98
C ARG A 35 -21.79 -9.63 -9.02
N GLY A 36 -21.97 -9.48 -7.72
CA GLY A 36 -21.44 -10.37 -6.68
C GLY A 36 -20.65 -9.58 -5.63
N GLU A 37 -19.77 -10.27 -4.92
CA GLU A 37 -18.96 -9.69 -3.83
C GLU A 37 -18.06 -8.54 -4.27
N GLY A 38 -17.78 -7.63 -3.34
CA GLY A 38 -16.91 -6.50 -3.61
C GLY A 38 -15.46 -6.91 -3.87
N ALA A 39 -14.73 -6.08 -4.61
CA ALA A 39 -13.33 -6.29 -4.91
C ALA A 39 -12.45 -5.89 -3.73
N TYR A 40 -11.56 -6.80 -3.37
CA TYR A 40 -10.34 -6.49 -2.62
C TYR A 40 -9.30 -5.96 -3.60
N PHE A 41 -8.50 -4.99 -3.17
CA PHE A 41 -7.27 -4.68 -3.87
C PHE A 41 -6.20 -4.16 -2.92
N VAL A 42 -4.96 -4.38 -3.31
CA VAL A 42 -3.77 -3.91 -2.60
C VAL A 42 -2.90 -3.11 -3.56
N ILE A 43 -2.26 -2.08 -3.03
CA ILE A 43 -1.29 -1.25 -3.76
C ILE A 43 0.04 -1.38 -3.04
N SER A 44 1.03 -1.88 -3.77
CA SER A 44 2.39 -2.04 -3.27
C SER A 44 3.40 -1.34 -4.16
N VAL A 45 4.45 -0.80 -3.55
CA VAL A 45 5.66 -0.35 -4.22
C VAL A 45 6.57 -1.56 -4.41
N LEU A 46 7.01 -1.76 -5.65
CA LEU A 46 7.94 -2.82 -6.04
C LEU A 46 9.23 -2.24 -6.61
N ASP A 47 10.34 -2.95 -6.44
CA ASP A 47 11.57 -2.65 -7.15
C ASP A 47 11.58 -3.19 -8.60
N LYS A 48 12.72 -3.02 -9.28
CA LYS A 48 12.92 -3.43 -10.68
C LYS A 48 12.91 -4.94 -10.88
N GLU A 49 13.09 -5.71 -9.80
CA GLU A 49 13.08 -7.17 -9.79
C GLU A 49 11.72 -7.72 -9.36
N GLU A 50 10.69 -6.85 -9.32
CA GLU A 50 9.33 -7.13 -8.86
C GLU A 50 9.24 -7.57 -7.38
N LYS A 51 10.25 -7.23 -6.58
CA LYS A 51 10.22 -7.48 -5.14
C LYS A 51 9.41 -6.41 -4.43
N TYR A 52 8.56 -6.84 -3.49
CA TYR A 52 7.81 -5.93 -2.63
C TYR A 52 8.74 -5.11 -1.73
N ILE A 53 8.54 -3.80 -1.74
CA ILE A 53 9.27 -2.83 -0.92
C ILE A 53 8.37 -2.29 0.19
N LYS A 54 7.15 -1.84 -0.14
CA LYS A 54 6.19 -1.30 0.82
C LYS A 54 4.77 -1.53 0.33
N THR A 55 3.85 -1.94 1.19
CA THR A 55 2.42 -1.90 0.89
C THR A 55 1.87 -0.56 1.36
N VAL A 56 1.31 0.23 0.44
CA VAL A 56 0.92 1.62 0.69
C VAL A 56 -0.59 1.79 0.81
N TYR A 57 -1.36 0.78 0.41
CA TYR A 57 -2.81 0.79 0.55
C TYR A 57 -3.41 -0.61 0.48
N VAL A 58 -4.43 -0.88 1.30
CA VAL A 58 -5.29 -2.06 1.18
C VAL A 58 -6.75 -1.64 1.23
N LEU A 59 -7.54 -2.16 0.29
CA LEU A 59 -8.99 -2.10 0.33
C LEU A 59 -9.57 -3.45 0.74
N GLY A 60 -10.43 -3.44 1.75
CA GLY A 60 -11.04 -4.62 2.35
C GLY A 60 -10.64 -4.73 3.81
N ASP A 61 -11.64 -4.87 4.68
CA ASP A 61 -11.52 -4.88 6.13
C ASP A 61 -11.46 -6.30 6.73
N ASP A 62 -11.94 -7.30 6.00
CA ASP A 62 -11.84 -8.70 6.42
C ASP A 62 -10.55 -9.35 5.89
N LYS A 63 -9.61 -9.56 6.81
CA LYS A 63 -8.29 -10.17 6.56
C LYS A 63 -8.34 -11.62 6.14
N SER A 64 -9.40 -12.36 6.48
CA SER A 64 -9.51 -13.77 6.09
C SER A 64 -9.46 -13.94 4.56
N TRP A 65 -9.92 -12.92 3.84
CA TRP A 65 -9.92 -12.84 2.39
C TRP A 65 -8.64 -12.29 1.76
N PHE A 66 -7.64 -11.84 2.54
CA PHE A 66 -6.37 -11.41 1.95
C PHE A 66 -5.64 -12.55 1.24
N SER A 67 -5.94 -13.80 1.62
CA SER A 67 -5.43 -14.99 0.94
C SER A 67 -5.87 -15.12 -0.52
N GLU A 68 -6.97 -14.45 -0.91
CA GLU A 68 -7.41 -14.34 -2.30
C GLU A 68 -6.42 -13.53 -3.15
N MET A 69 -5.73 -12.56 -2.54
CA MET A 69 -4.61 -11.83 -3.16
C MET A 69 -3.31 -12.60 -2.95
N LYS A 70 -3.13 -13.70 -3.69
CA LYS A 70 -2.13 -14.75 -3.41
C LYS A 70 -0.70 -14.25 -3.22
N SER A 71 -0.21 -13.38 -4.11
CA SER A 71 1.18 -12.90 -4.04
C SER A 71 1.39 -12.00 -2.84
N PHE A 72 0.45 -11.08 -2.61
CA PHE A 72 0.43 -10.25 -1.41
C PHE A 72 0.39 -11.10 -0.14
N TRP A 73 -0.46 -12.12 -0.09
CA TRP A 73 -0.55 -13.02 1.05
C TRP A 73 0.76 -13.78 1.33
N ILE A 74 1.42 -14.28 0.28
CA ILE A 74 2.74 -14.91 0.39
C ILE A 74 3.76 -13.90 0.93
N HIS A 75 3.78 -12.68 0.39
CA HIS A 75 4.67 -11.61 0.88
C HIS A 75 4.46 -11.34 2.37
N LEU A 76 3.21 -11.24 2.84
CA LEU A 76 2.93 -11.07 4.27
C LEU A 76 3.45 -12.24 5.09
N ARG A 77 3.24 -13.48 4.63
CA ARG A 77 3.64 -14.69 5.35
C ARG A 77 5.16 -14.83 5.44
N GLU A 78 5.88 -14.61 4.35
CA GLU A 78 7.35 -14.75 4.30
C GLU A 78 8.07 -13.69 5.14
N ASN A 79 7.45 -12.53 5.32
CA ASN A 79 8.01 -11.42 6.10
C ASN A 79 7.42 -11.31 7.51
N ASN A 80 6.63 -12.31 7.95
CA ASN A 80 5.91 -12.30 9.24
C ASN A 80 4.99 -11.07 9.46
N LEU A 81 4.42 -10.52 8.39
CA LEU A 81 3.53 -9.35 8.39
C LEU A 81 2.05 -9.74 8.38
N PHE A 82 1.68 -10.85 9.00
CA PHE A 82 0.30 -11.36 8.96
C PHE A 82 -0.46 -11.22 10.29
N SER A 83 0.22 -10.86 11.38
CA SER A 83 -0.44 -10.54 12.65
C SER A 83 -1.06 -9.14 12.57
N ASP A 84 -2.13 -8.86 13.33
CA ASP A 84 -2.73 -7.53 13.36
C ASP A 84 -1.74 -6.47 13.87
N GLU A 85 -1.02 -6.78 14.94
CA GLU A 85 -0.09 -5.86 15.59
C GLU A 85 1.08 -5.48 14.68
N ASP A 86 1.57 -6.40 13.84
CA ASP A 86 2.70 -6.15 12.94
C ASP A 86 2.26 -5.57 11.60
N PHE A 87 1.09 -5.94 11.10
CA PHE A 87 0.63 -5.55 9.76
C PHE A 87 0.12 -4.11 9.69
N TYR A 88 -0.77 -3.73 10.60
CA TYR A 88 -1.45 -2.43 10.54
C TYR A 88 -0.48 -1.23 10.62
N PRO A 89 0.58 -1.25 11.45
CA PRO A 89 1.54 -0.15 11.50
C PRO A 89 2.41 0.00 10.25
N LEU A 90 2.48 -1.01 9.38
CA LEU A 90 3.35 -1.01 8.20
C LEU A 90 2.67 -0.48 6.95
N ILE A 91 1.34 -0.31 6.99
CA ILE A 91 0.55 0.14 5.86
C ILE A 91 0.00 1.53 6.18
N ASP A 92 0.36 2.50 5.34
CA ASP A 92 -0.04 3.90 5.54
C ASP A 92 -1.54 4.14 5.29
N GLY A 93 -2.26 3.15 4.73
CA GLY A 93 -3.70 3.22 4.49
C GLY A 93 -4.40 1.86 4.41
N ILE A 94 -5.45 1.70 5.21
CA ILE A 94 -6.44 0.63 5.05
C ILE A 94 -7.81 1.29 4.99
N SER A 95 -8.61 0.91 4.00
CA SER A 95 -9.94 1.46 3.80
C SER A 95 -10.96 0.34 3.84
N GLY A 96 -12.01 0.57 4.63
CA GLY A 96 -12.97 -0.39 5.17
C GLY A 96 -13.56 -1.43 4.19
N PRO A 97 -14.88 -1.51 4.02
CA PRO A 97 -15.46 -2.60 3.24
C PRO A 97 -14.99 -2.52 1.78
N THR A 98 -15.04 -3.67 1.12
CA THR A 98 -14.75 -3.82 -0.31
C THR A 98 -15.59 -2.88 -1.17
N ILE A 99 -15.24 -2.76 -2.44
CA ILE A 99 -15.94 -1.90 -3.40
C ILE A 99 -16.75 -2.74 -4.39
N SER A 100 -18.00 -2.37 -4.65
CA SER A 100 -18.87 -3.15 -5.54
C SER A 100 -18.51 -2.93 -7.02
N GLY A 101 -18.93 -3.86 -7.88
CA GLY A 101 -18.81 -3.71 -9.33
C GLY A 101 -19.47 -2.41 -9.82
N GLY A 102 -18.80 -1.70 -10.73
CA GLY A 102 -19.24 -0.42 -11.29
C GLY A 102 -19.07 0.80 -10.38
N GLU A 103 -18.64 0.62 -9.14
CA GLU A 103 -18.39 1.74 -8.23
C GLU A 103 -17.03 2.41 -8.47
N ARG A 104 -16.88 3.59 -7.87
CA ARG A 104 -15.66 4.40 -7.87
C ARG A 104 -15.29 4.80 -6.46
N ARG A 105 -13.99 4.91 -6.20
CA ARG A 105 -13.48 5.39 -4.90
C ARG A 105 -12.24 6.24 -5.08
N VAL A 106 -12.17 7.33 -4.33
CA VAL A 106 -10.96 8.14 -4.20
C VAL A 106 -10.30 7.79 -2.89
N PHE A 107 -9.00 7.56 -2.92
CA PHE A 107 -8.19 7.35 -1.74
C PHE A 107 -6.84 8.03 -1.88
N GLN A 108 -6.12 8.08 -0.78
CA GLN A 108 -4.80 8.66 -0.70
C GLN A 108 -3.81 7.57 -0.32
N ILE A 109 -2.67 7.55 -1.01
CA ILE A 109 -1.53 6.71 -0.69
C ILE A 109 -0.34 7.60 -0.33
N LYS A 110 0.50 7.11 0.56
CA LYS A 110 1.78 7.75 0.88
C LYS A 110 2.89 6.86 0.38
N VAL A 111 3.84 7.45 -0.34
CA VAL A 111 5.00 6.73 -0.86
C VAL A 111 6.26 7.42 -0.35
N PRO A 112 7.27 6.68 0.11
CA PRO A 112 8.56 7.27 0.45
C PRO A 112 9.16 8.03 -0.74
N LYS A 113 9.57 9.28 -0.51
CA LYS A 113 10.03 10.19 -1.59
C LYS A 113 11.29 9.70 -2.28
N ASN A 114 12.15 8.97 -1.58
CA ASN A 114 13.34 8.30 -2.12
C ASN A 114 13.01 7.22 -3.17
N LEU A 115 11.80 6.66 -3.17
CA LEU A 115 11.34 5.67 -4.16
C LEU A 115 10.71 6.35 -5.40
N PHE A 116 10.22 7.58 -5.25
CA PHE A 116 9.58 8.32 -6.33
C PHE A 116 10.59 8.79 -7.40
N ASN A 117 10.25 8.62 -8.68
CA ASN A 117 11.14 8.88 -9.83
C ASN A 117 12.46 8.08 -9.80
N ASN A 118 12.53 6.96 -9.06
CA ASN A 118 13.77 6.22 -8.84
C ASN A 118 13.74 4.77 -9.40
N GLY A 119 12.87 4.52 -10.36
CA GLY A 119 12.77 3.22 -11.05
C GLY A 119 12.02 2.13 -10.27
N TYR A 120 11.23 2.52 -9.26
CA TYR A 120 10.26 1.65 -8.59
C TYR A 120 8.91 1.68 -9.33
N HIS A 121 8.03 0.74 -8.98
CA HIS A 121 6.73 0.54 -9.60
C HIS A 121 5.62 0.56 -8.55
N LEU A 122 4.43 1.03 -8.94
CA LEU A 122 3.19 0.76 -8.21
C LEU A 122 2.49 -0.42 -8.88
N ARG A 123 2.25 -1.48 -8.10
CA ARG A 123 1.40 -2.60 -8.51
C ARG A 123 0.09 -2.57 -7.76
N PHE A 124 -0.99 -2.68 -8.51
CA PHE A 124 -2.34 -2.88 -8.04
C PHE A 124 -2.70 -4.33 -8.30
N GLU A 125 -2.95 -5.07 -7.23
CA GLU A 125 -3.46 -6.44 -7.29
C GLU A 125 -4.93 -6.41 -6.89
N SER A 126 -5.79 -7.14 -7.59
CA SER A 126 -7.22 -7.19 -7.27
C SER A 126 -7.72 -8.62 -7.16
N ALA A 127 -8.71 -8.83 -6.29
CA ALA A 127 -9.38 -10.12 -6.15
C ALA A 127 -10.86 -9.92 -5.83
N VAL A 128 -11.70 -10.81 -6.33
CA VAL A 128 -13.08 -10.96 -5.88
C VAL A 128 -13.26 -12.40 -5.45
N GLU A 129 -13.81 -12.57 -4.25
CA GLU A 129 -14.12 -13.87 -3.67
C GLU A 129 -14.83 -14.77 -4.67
N ASP A 130 -14.40 -16.03 -4.73
CA ASP A 130 -14.95 -17.08 -5.61
C ASP A 130 -14.95 -16.75 -7.12
N LYS A 131 -14.19 -15.74 -7.56
CA LYS A 131 -14.10 -15.38 -8.97
C LYS A 131 -12.70 -15.47 -9.54
N ALA A 132 -11.86 -14.50 -9.19
CA ALA A 132 -10.54 -14.38 -9.80
C ALA A 132 -9.62 -13.53 -8.93
N TYR A 133 -8.33 -13.66 -9.24
CA TYR A 133 -7.26 -12.86 -8.69
C TYR A 133 -6.39 -12.38 -9.84
N HIS A 134 -6.08 -11.08 -9.85
CA HIS A 134 -5.28 -10.41 -10.85
C HIS A 134 -4.06 -9.76 -10.18
N LEU A 135 -2.91 -10.41 -10.29
CA LEU A 135 -1.63 -9.93 -9.76
C LEU A 135 -1.24 -8.56 -10.33
N ASN A 136 -1.25 -8.46 -11.66
CA ASN A 136 -0.90 -7.24 -12.39
C ASN A 136 -2.18 -6.65 -12.99
N ASP A 137 -3.16 -6.33 -12.14
CA ASP A 137 -4.33 -5.60 -12.62
C ASP A 137 -3.86 -4.27 -13.23
N ILE A 138 -3.03 -3.54 -12.47
CA ILE A 138 -2.24 -2.41 -12.98
C ILE A 138 -0.82 -2.49 -12.44
N ASN A 139 0.17 -2.26 -13.31
CA ASN A 139 1.58 -2.11 -12.92
C ASN A 139 2.17 -0.94 -13.71
N ILE A 140 2.59 0.10 -13.00
CA ILE A 140 3.07 1.36 -13.59
C ILE A 140 4.33 1.84 -12.88
N SER A 141 5.13 2.67 -13.55
CA SER A 141 6.28 3.30 -12.90
C SER A 141 5.83 4.30 -11.83
N LEU A 142 6.50 4.30 -10.68
CA LEU A 142 6.29 5.28 -9.62
C LEU A 142 7.03 6.58 -9.99
N ASN A 143 6.49 7.34 -10.94
CA ASN A 143 7.10 8.56 -11.45
C ASN A 143 6.07 9.61 -11.91
N THR A 144 6.54 10.84 -12.11
CA THR A 144 5.69 11.99 -12.46
C THR A 144 4.96 11.83 -13.80
N GLU A 145 5.54 11.11 -14.77
CA GLU A 145 4.92 10.89 -16.08
C GLU A 145 3.72 9.94 -15.96
N SER A 146 3.90 8.82 -15.26
CA SER A 146 2.84 7.83 -15.03
C SER A 146 1.70 8.43 -14.22
N LEU A 147 1.99 9.30 -13.24
CA LEU A 147 0.93 9.97 -12.47
C LEU A 147 0.07 10.94 -13.31
N LYS A 148 0.50 11.36 -14.50
CA LYS A 148 -0.30 12.23 -15.38
C LYS A 148 -1.24 11.46 -16.31
N GLN A 149 -1.10 10.14 -16.34
CA GLN A 149 -1.83 9.29 -17.28
C GLN A 149 -3.04 8.62 -16.62
N THR A 150 -4.02 8.26 -17.45
CA THR A 150 -5.06 7.29 -17.06
C THR A 150 -4.54 5.91 -17.39
N HIS A 151 -4.61 4.98 -16.43
CA HIS A 151 -4.19 3.60 -16.64
C HIS A 151 -5.41 2.69 -16.66
N MET A 152 -5.50 1.83 -17.67
CA MET A 152 -6.55 0.82 -17.77
C MET A 152 -6.11 -0.42 -17.01
N GLY A 153 -7.04 -1.04 -16.28
CA GLY A 153 -6.77 -2.30 -15.60
C GLY A 153 -7.02 -3.51 -16.49
N HIS A 154 -6.48 -4.65 -16.04
CA HIS A 154 -6.53 -5.95 -16.70
C HIS A 154 -7.34 -6.99 -15.89
N GLY A 155 -7.91 -6.57 -14.77
CA GLY A 155 -8.71 -7.37 -13.86
C GLY A 155 -10.01 -6.66 -13.46
N PHE A 156 -10.29 -6.62 -12.15
CA PHE A 156 -11.48 -5.95 -11.63
C PHE A 156 -11.39 -4.44 -11.63
N ILE A 157 -10.19 -3.87 -11.71
CA ILE A 157 -10.01 -2.44 -11.92
C ILE A 157 -10.29 -2.14 -13.39
N LYS A 158 -11.25 -1.26 -13.65
CA LYS A 158 -11.48 -0.73 -15.00
C LYS A 158 -10.41 0.28 -15.37
N LYS A 159 -10.16 1.23 -14.47
CA LYS A 159 -9.11 2.24 -14.64
C LYS A 159 -8.74 2.90 -13.32
N ILE A 160 -7.57 3.51 -13.31
CA ILE A 160 -7.15 4.48 -12.28
C ILE A 160 -6.79 5.82 -12.89
N GLN A 161 -6.97 6.87 -12.10
CA GLN A 161 -6.54 8.23 -12.41
C GLN A 161 -5.97 8.86 -11.15
N PHE A 162 -4.74 9.36 -11.24
CA PHE A 162 -4.17 10.13 -10.15
C PHE A 162 -4.67 11.57 -10.21
N ILE A 163 -4.93 12.12 -9.04
CA ILE A 163 -5.41 13.49 -8.88
C ILE A 163 -4.23 14.30 -8.40
N ALA A 164 -3.89 15.36 -9.12
CA ALA A 164 -2.86 16.29 -8.69
C ALA A 164 -3.20 16.82 -7.30
N THR A 165 -2.27 16.65 -6.37
CA THR A 165 -2.28 17.30 -5.06
C THR A 165 -1.60 18.67 -5.23
N GLU A 166 -2.30 19.74 -4.80
CA GLU A 166 -1.78 21.12 -4.81
C GLU A 166 -0.67 21.33 -3.77
#